data_AF-A0A952EXC1-F1
#
_entry.id   AF-A0A952EXC1-F1
#
_cell.length_a   1.000
_cell.length_b   1.000
_cell.length_c   1.000
_cell.angle_alpha   90.00
_cell.angle_beta   90.00
_cell.angle_gamma   90.00
#
_symmetry.space_group_name_H-M   'P 1'
#
loop_
_entity.id
_entity.type
_entity.pdbx_description
1 polymer ?
#
loop_
_entity_poly.entity_id
_entity_poly.type
_entity_poly.pdbx_seq_one_letter_code
_entity_poly.pdbx_strand_id
1 'polypeptide(L)'
;MDIRLTSAVFQVFAQDLQRSIDFYRLLGLPVPNPEMPHVAVELPGGNSLSLDTEETIAGMHPGWAPPSSPASRLSLALGVGSPSEVDALFEK
;
A
#
# COMPACT_ATOMS: atom_id res chain seq x y z
N MET A 1 -11.47 -17.04 -25.32
CA MET A 1 -12.12 -16.44 -24.15
C MET A 1 -11.33 -15.18 -23.86
N ASP A 2 -11.83 -14.03 -24.29
CA ASP A 2 -11.08 -12.77 -24.26
C ASP A 2 -11.25 -12.12 -22.88
N ILE A 3 -10.63 -12.74 -21.87
CA ILE A 3 -10.60 -12.18 -20.52
C ILE A 3 -9.59 -11.03 -20.52
N ARG A 4 -10.12 -9.81 -20.49
CA ARG A 4 -9.31 -8.61 -20.24
C ARG A 4 -9.07 -8.48 -18.74
N LEU A 5 -7.81 -8.51 -18.34
CA LEU A 5 -7.40 -8.26 -16.96
C LEU A 5 -7.26 -6.75 -16.72
N THR A 6 -7.72 -6.31 -15.56
CA THR A 6 -7.52 -4.94 -15.04
C THR A 6 -6.89 -5.05 -13.67
N SER A 7 -5.80 -4.30 -13.44
CA SER A 7 -5.22 -4.18 -12.09
C SER A 7 -6.16 -3.30 -11.27
N ALA A 8 -6.79 -3.89 -10.26
CA ALA A 8 -7.82 -3.23 -9.47
C ALA A 8 -7.29 -2.68 -8.14
N VAL A 9 -6.49 -3.47 -7.43
CA VAL A 9 -5.94 -3.07 -6.14
C VAL A 9 -4.60 -3.76 -5.86
N PHE A 10 -3.68 -3.04 -5.25
CA PHE A 10 -2.57 -3.60 -4.48
C PHE A 10 -2.90 -3.49 -2.98
N GLN A 11 -2.90 -4.62 -2.29
CA GLN A 11 -3.22 -4.68 -0.86
C GLN A 11 -1.96 -4.91 -0.03
N VAL A 12 -1.83 -4.17 1.06
CA VAL A 12 -0.77 -4.35 2.07
C VAL A 12 -1.40 -4.59 3.43
N PHE A 13 -1.02 -5.69 4.08
CA PHE A 13 -1.35 -5.94 5.48
C PHE A 13 -0.28 -5.29 6.35
N ALA A 14 -0.70 -4.34 7.19
CA ALA A 14 0.14 -3.52 8.03
C ALA A 14 0.01 -3.93 9.50
N GLN A 15 1.16 -4.07 10.17
CA GLN A 15 1.22 -4.23 11.62
C GLN A 15 0.70 -2.97 12.35
N ASP A 16 1.01 -1.79 11.82
CA ASP A 16 0.51 -0.51 12.30
C ASP A 16 -0.12 0.25 11.13
N LEU A 17 -1.46 0.25 11.09
CA LEU A 17 -2.22 0.85 10.00
C LEU A 17 -2.03 2.37 9.96
N GLN A 18 -2.05 3.04 11.13
CA GLN A 18 -1.94 4.49 11.18
C GLN A 18 -0.56 4.96 10.73
N ARG A 19 0.53 4.30 11.16
CA ARG A 19 1.88 4.62 10.68
C ARG A 19 2.02 4.43 9.18
N SER A 20 1.39 3.39 8.64
CA SER A 20 1.39 3.13 7.19
C SER A 20 0.65 4.23 6.43
N ILE A 21 -0.50 4.69 6.94
CA ILE A 21 -1.26 5.82 6.39
C ILE A 21 -0.43 7.09 6.39
N ASP A 22 0.22 7.40 7.51
CA ASP A 22 1.04 8.61 7.65
C ASP A 22 2.22 8.60 6.67
N PHE A 23 2.85 7.43 6.45
CA PHE A 23 3.88 7.26 5.43
C PHE A 23 3.36 7.58 4.02
N TYR A 24 2.22 7.03 3.61
CA TYR A 24 1.70 7.31 2.26
C TYR A 24 1.19 8.76 2.10
N ARG A 25 0.71 9.39 3.18
CA ARG A 25 0.40 10.82 3.20
C ARG A 25 1.64 11.70 3.05
N LEU A 26 2.78 11.29 3.62
CA LEU A 26 4.06 11.98 3.45
C LEU A 26 4.50 12.03 1.98
N LEU A 27 4.20 10.97 1.23
CA LEU A 27 4.41 10.87 -0.22
C LEU A 27 3.39 11.67 -1.05
N GLY A 28 2.42 12.32 -0.40
CA GLY A 28 1.40 13.15 -1.05
C GLY A 28 0.14 12.39 -1.49
N LEU A 29 -0.01 11.10 -1.15
CA LEU A 29 -1.25 10.39 -1.42
C LEU A 29 -2.36 10.88 -0.48
N PRO A 30 -3.57 11.18 -0.99
CA PRO A 30 -4.68 11.69 -0.19
C PRO A 30 -5.40 10.57 0.55
N VAL A 31 -4.66 9.78 1.34
CA VAL A 31 -5.22 8.64 2.08
C VAL A 31 -6.24 9.16 3.10
N PRO A 32 -7.51 8.73 3.04
CA PRO A 32 -8.52 9.19 3.98
C PRO A 32 -8.22 8.69 5.40
N ASN A 33 -8.94 9.21 6.39
CA ASN A 33 -8.86 8.64 7.73
C ASN A 33 -9.33 7.18 7.70
N PRO A 34 -8.68 6.27 8.43
CA PRO A 34 -9.02 4.86 8.36
C PRO A 34 -10.41 4.57 8.89
N GLU A 35 -11.18 3.79 8.15
CA GLU A 35 -12.34 3.09 8.65
C GLU A 35 -11.90 1.68 9.03
N MET A 36 -11.24 1.56 10.20
CA MET A 36 -10.63 0.33 10.70
C MET A 36 -11.56 -0.89 10.47
N PRO A 37 -11.03 -2.03 9.98
CA PRO A 37 -9.60 -2.37 9.85
C PRO A 37 -8.96 -2.00 8.49
N HIS A 38 -9.65 -1.23 7.65
CA HIS A 38 -9.30 -1.04 6.24
C HIS A 38 -9.25 0.43 5.83
N VAL A 39 -8.40 0.76 4.87
CA VAL A 39 -8.48 2.01 4.12
C VAL A 39 -7.99 1.80 2.70
N ALA A 40 -8.57 2.52 1.74
CA ALA A 40 -8.13 2.51 0.35
C ALA A 40 -7.93 3.94 -0.17
N VAL A 41 -6.99 4.08 -1.11
CA VAL A 41 -6.73 5.31 -1.85
C VAL A 41 -6.55 5.00 -3.33
N GLU A 42 -7.12 5.84 -4.18
CA GLU A 42 -6.90 5.75 -5.63
C GLU A 42 -5.46 6.18 -5.96
N LEU A 43 -4.79 5.38 -6.78
CA LEU A 43 -3.51 5.73 -7.38
C LEU A 43 -3.75 6.36 -8.76
N PRO A 44 -2.91 7.33 -9.18
CA PRO A 44 -2.92 7.81 -10.55
C PRO A 44 -2.77 6.64 -11.55
N GLY A 45 -3.64 6.58 -12.56
CA GLY A 45 -3.63 5.51 -13.56
C GLY A 45 -4.71 4.43 -13.38
N GLY A 46 -5.60 4.57 -12.40
CA GLY A 46 -6.85 3.79 -12.31
C GLY A 46 -6.73 2.48 -11.52
N ASN A 47 -5.71 2.35 -10.67
CA ASN A 47 -5.55 1.28 -9.69
C ASN A 47 -5.68 1.87 -8.28
N SER A 48 -5.90 1.05 -7.26
CA SER A 48 -5.99 1.49 -5.88
C SER A 48 -4.91 0.85 -5.00
N LEU A 49 -4.52 1.52 -3.93
CA LEU A 49 -3.74 0.94 -2.83
C LEU A 49 -4.67 0.76 -1.64
N SER A 50 -4.75 -0.46 -1.09
CA SER A 50 -5.42 -0.71 0.19
C SER A 50 -4.43 -1.08 1.28
N LEU A 51 -4.73 -0.61 2.49
CA LEU A 51 -4.02 -0.92 3.71
C LEU A 51 -5.01 -1.56 4.68
N ASP A 52 -4.65 -2.72 5.20
CA ASP A 52 -5.48 -3.51 6.11
C ASP A 52 -4.65 -3.92 7.33
N THR A 53 -5.28 -4.15 8.48
CA THR A 53 -4.55 -4.70 9.64
C THR A 53 -4.11 -6.14 9.40
N GLU A 54 -3.03 -6.59 10.04
CA GLU A 54 -2.62 -8.01 10.02
C GLU A 54 -3.69 -8.96 10.59
N GLU A 55 -4.58 -8.46 11.46
CA GLU A 55 -5.74 -9.22 11.96
C GLU A 55 -6.67 -9.63 10.81
N THR A 56 -6.79 -8.79 9.78
CA THR A 56 -7.63 -9.06 8.60
C THR A 56 -7.16 -10.32 7.87
N ILE A 57 -5.85 -10.42 7.57
CA ILE A 57 -5.29 -11.61 6.90
C ILE A 57 -5.27 -12.84 7.82
N ALA A 58 -5.00 -12.67 9.12
CA ALA A 58 -5.04 -13.77 10.08
C ALA A 58 -6.45 -14.39 10.20
N GLY A 59 -7.51 -13.58 10.09
CA GLY A 59 -8.89 -14.04 10.06
C GLY A 59 -9.27 -14.81 8.78
N MET A 60 -8.63 -14.51 7.65
CA MET A 60 -8.86 -15.18 6.36
C MET A 60 -8.03 -16.47 6.21
N HIS A 61 -6.84 -16.51 6.80
CA HIS A 61 -5.87 -17.59 6.65
C HIS A 61 -5.38 -18.10 8.00
N PRO A 62 -6.02 -19.14 8.57
CA PRO A 62 -5.59 -19.74 9.83
C PRO A 62 -4.13 -20.19 9.79
N GLY A 63 -3.35 -19.79 10.79
CA GLY A 63 -1.91 -20.09 10.88
C GLY A 63 -1.02 -19.15 10.05
N TRP A 64 -1.58 -18.12 9.42
CA TRP A 64 -0.77 -17.08 8.81
C TRP A 64 0.08 -16.35 9.86
N ALA A 65 1.32 -16.06 9.48
CA ALA A 65 2.23 -15.23 10.24
C ALA A 65 2.98 -14.30 9.27
N PRO A 66 3.37 -13.09 9.71
CA PRO A 66 4.16 -12.20 8.88
C PRO A 66 5.50 -12.85 8.48
N PRO A 67 6.06 -12.46 7.32
CA PRO A 67 7.36 -12.97 6.88
C PRO A 67 8.46 -12.67 7.90
N SER A 68 9.32 -13.65 8.18
CA SER A 68 10.45 -13.50 9.11
C SER A 68 11.68 -12.81 8.49
N SER A 69 11.71 -12.67 7.17
CA SER A 69 12.82 -12.05 6.44
C SER A 69 12.62 -10.53 6.33
N PRO A 70 13.67 -9.72 6.53
CA PRO A 70 13.62 -8.27 6.29
C PRO A 70 13.59 -7.93 4.79
N ALA A 71 13.91 -8.89 3.91
CA ALA A 71 13.86 -8.66 2.47
C ALA A 71 12.39 -8.63 1.98
N SER A 72 12.00 -7.54 1.32
CA SER A 72 10.69 -7.48 0.69
C SER A 72 10.58 -8.45 -0.48
N ARG A 73 9.39 -9.03 -0.67
CA ARG A 73 9.04 -9.85 -1.84
C ARG A 73 8.40 -9.04 -2.98
N LEU A 74 7.94 -7.82 -2.69
CA LEU A 74 7.21 -6.95 -3.62
C LEU A 74 7.61 -5.49 -3.37
N SER A 75 7.69 -4.71 -4.45
CA SER A 75 7.93 -3.27 -4.38
C SER A 75 6.85 -2.52 -5.15
N LEU A 76 6.32 -1.45 -4.56
CA LEU A 76 5.47 -0.48 -5.24
C LEU A 76 6.34 0.68 -5.72
N ALA A 77 6.43 0.88 -7.04
CA ALA A 77 7.18 1.99 -7.62
C ALA A 77 6.25 3.16 -7.91
N LEU A 78 6.58 4.34 -7.37
CA LEU A 78 5.87 5.59 -7.62
C LEU A 78 6.74 6.49 -8.50
N GLY A 79 6.20 6.92 -9.65
CA GLY A 79 6.91 7.76 -10.60
C GLY A 79 6.71 9.25 -10.33
N VAL A 80 7.77 10.03 -10.51
CA VAL A 80 7.76 11.50 -10.49
C VAL A 80 8.33 12.06 -11.80
N GLY A 81 8.20 13.38 -12.02
CA GLY A 81 8.54 14.03 -13.28
C GLY A 81 10.03 14.21 -13.53
N SER A 82 10.87 14.14 -12.49
CA SER A 82 12.33 14.31 -12.64
C SER A 82 13.15 13.59 -11.56
N PRO A 83 14.45 13.33 -11.80
CA PRO A 83 15.35 12.78 -10.78
C PRO A 83 15.45 13.66 -9.51
N SER A 84 15.49 14.99 -9.65
CA SER A 84 15.54 15.89 -8.49
C SER A 84 14.29 15.85 -7.61
N GLU A 85 13.13 15.47 -8.17
CA GLU A 85 11.92 15.25 -7.38
C GLU A 85 11.98 13.95 -6.58
N VAL A 86 12.71 12.95 -7.06
CA VAL A 86 13.00 11.73 -6.27
C VAL A 86 13.81 12.11 -5.03
N ASP A 87 14.89 12.87 -5.23
CA ASP A 87 15.74 13.34 -4.12
C ASP A 87 14.93 14.18 -3.12
N ALA A 88 14.10 15.10 -3.61
CA ALA A 88 13.26 15.94 -2.74
C ALA A 88 12.20 15.15 -1.96
N LEU A 89 11.67 14.06 -2.51
CA LEU A 89 10.77 13.16 -1.79
C LEU A 89 11.51 12.30 -0.76
N PHE A 90 12.75 11.89 -1.04
CA PHE A 90 13.55 11.07 -0.15
C PHE A 90 13.93 11.79 1.15
N GLU A 91 14.11 13.12 1.11
CA GLU A 91 14.45 13.93 2.27
C GLU A 91 13.27 14.21 3.23
N LYS A 92 12.06 13.70 2.94
CA LYS A 92 10.87 13.84 3.79
C LYS A 92 10.80 12.76 4.86
#